data_AF-A0A1H1RYQ6-F1
#
_entry.id   AF-A0A1H1RYQ6-F1
#
_cell.length_a   1.000
_cell.length_b   1.000
_cell.length_c   1.000
_cell.angle_alpha   90.00
_cell.angle_beta   90.00
_cell.angle_gamma   90.00
#
_symmetry.space_group_name_H-M   'P 1'
#
loop_
_entity.id
_entity.type
_entity.pdbx_description
1 polymer ?
#
loop_
_entity_poly.entity_id
_entity_poly.type
_entity_poly.pdbx_seq_one_letter_code
_entity_poly.pdbx_strand_id
1 'polypeptide(L)'
;MRLGSTRRDLRADIEACGYFPDLVEDAIVLAVGEEELIDFVVHHEPTFAHDEIHRHVTVLALTPTRLIVGHTDDQPAEPPATGIAAASSTESVALSKIGAVVLTRVVSRPEDYRAGGTDVSETWLTVGWGAVRRLDMEQASCSDPECEADHGYTGSLVGDDLTVRMSAAADGPDRVDRLARFSSALQRAAAV
;
A
#
# COMPACT_ATOMS: atom_id res chain seq x y z
N MET A 1 6.05 -9.17 26.06
CA MET A 1 6.40 -7.79 26.49
C MET A 1 6.74 -6.86 25.31
N ARG A 2 6.17 -7.08 24.10
CA ARG A 2 6.41 -6.23 22.90
C ARG A 2 5.21 -5.37 22.46
N LEU A 3 4.03 -5.58 23.03
CA LEU A 3 2.77 -4.92 22.65
C LEU A 3 2.82 -3.37 22.65
N GLY A 4 3.71 -2.76 23.45
CA GLY A 4 3.83 -1.30 23.54
C GLY A 4 4.92 -0.66 22.68
N SER A 5 5.90 -1.41 22.15
CA SER A 5 6.96 -0.80 21.33
C SER A 5 6.47 -0.52 19.92
N THR A 6 5.80 -1.49 19.29
CA THR A 6 5.31 -1.35 17.90
C THR A 6 4.32 -0.19 17.75
N ARG A 7 3.42 0.01 18.73
CA ARG A 7 2.48 1.16 18.71
C ARG A 7 3.20 2.51 18.88
N ARG A 8 4.24 2.59 19.73
CA ARG A 8 5.05 3.80 19.84
C ARG A 8 5.85 4.09 18.57
N ASP A 9 6.39 3.04 17.96
CA ASP A 9 7.13 3.17 16.69
C ASP A 9 6.17 3.61 15.57
N LEU A 10 4.93 3.09 15.54
CA LEU A 10 3.88 3.54 14.63
C LEU A 10 3.58 5.03 14.81
N ARG A 11 3.36 5.45 16.06
CA ARG A 11 3.12 6.87 16.37
C ARG A 11 4.27 7.76 15.92
N ALA A 12 5.51 7.38 16.19
CA ALA A 12 6.68 8.13 15.75
C ALA A 12 6.77 8.23 14.21
N ASP A 13 6.48 7.14 13.49
CA ASP A 13 6.48 7.13 12.02
C ASP A 13 5.34 7.98 11.43
N ILE A 14 4.16 7.99 12.07
CA ILE A 14 3.02 8.86 11.71
C ILE A 14 3.36 10.34 11.98
N GLU A 15 3.95 10.67 13.13
CA GLU A 15 4.38 12.03 13.47
C GLU A 15 5.42 12.55 12.49
N ALA A 16 6.35 11.70 12.05
CA ALA A 16 7.35 12.06 11.05
C ALA A 16 6.74 12.42 9.68
N CYS A 17 5.52 11.96 9.36
CA CYS A 17 4.80 12.38 8.16
C CYS A 17 4.21 13.81 8.29
N GLY A 18 4.01 14.30 9.51
CA GLY A 18 3.54 15.67 9.77
C GLY A 18 2.12 15.95 9.27
N TYR A 19 1.28 14.93 9.17
CA TYR A 19 -0.03 15.01 8.53
C TYR A 19 -1.13 14.38 9.39
N PHE A 20 -1.91 15.23 10.07
CA PHE A 20 -2.98 14.88 11.01
C PHE A 20 -2.66 13.65 11.91
N PRO A 21 -1.53 13.65 12.64
CA PRO A 21 -1.02 12.45 13.30
C PRO A 21 -2.00 11.82 14.29
N ASP A 22 -2.74 12.64 15.03
CA ASP A 22 -3.76 12.17 15.97
C ASP A 22 -4.93 11.48 15.27
N LEU A 23 -5.38 12.01 14.12
CA LEU A 23 -6.47 11.41 13.34
C LEU A 23 -6.02 10.08 12.71
N VAL A 24 -4.80 10.04 12.15
CA VAL A 24 -4.24 8.83 11.54
C VAL A 24 -4.05 7.73 12.58
N GLU A 25 -3.48 8.07 13.75
CA GLU A 25 -3.30 7.09 14.82
C GLU A 25 -4.65 6.61 15.37
N ASP A 26 -5.59 7.51 15.64
CA ASP A 26 -6.91 7.14 16.19
C ASP A 26 -7.66 6.20 15.25
N ALA A 27 -7.66 6.48 13.94
CA ALA A 27 -8.29 5.61 12.94
C ALA A 27 -7.68 4.20 12.93
N ILE A 28 -6.34 4.09 13.01
CA ILE A 28 -5.65 2.79 13.02
C ILE A 28 -5.87 2.05 14.33
N VAL A 29 -5.77 2.73 15.47
CA VAL A 29 -6.01 2.13 16.79
C VAL A 29 -7.45 1.63 16.90
N LEU A 30 -8.42 2.40 16.41
CA LEU A 30 -9.83 2.02 16.35
C LEU A 30 -10.03 0.76 15.48
N ALA A 31 -9.41 0.71 14.30
CA ALA A 31 -9.53 -0.44 13.39
C ALA A 31 -8.86 -1.71 13.92
N VAL A 32 -7.67 -1.58 14.54
CA VAL A 32 -6.94 -2.67 15.19
C VAL A 32 -7.75 -3.23 16.36
N GLY A 33 -8.37 -2.36 17.16
CA GLY A 33 -9.15 -2.75 18.33
C GLY A 33 -8.29 -3.49 19.36
N GLU A 34 -8.75 -4.67 19.78
CA GLU A 34 -8.10 -5.47 20.82
C GLU A 34 -6.96 -6.37 20.31
N GLU A 35 -6.75 -6.44 18.99
CA GLU A 35 -5.69 -7.27 18.41
C GLU A 35 -4.29 -6.69 18.66
N GLU A 36 -3.30 -7.59 18.65
CA GLU A 36 -1.89 -7.20 18.64
C GLU A 36 -1.52 -6.59 17.28
N LEU A 37 -0.86 -5.43 17.32
CA LEU A 37 -0.19 -4.87 16.16
C LEU A 37 1.17 -5.58 15.98
N ILE A 38 1.25 -6.48 14.99
CA ILE A 38 2.44 -7.29 14.70
C ILE A 38 3.51 -6.45 14.00
N ASP A 39 3.13 -5.76 12.93
CA ASP A 39 4.03 -4.94 12.12
C ASP A 39 3.23 -3.85 11.40
N PHE A 40 3.91 -2.83 10.89
CA PHE A 40 3.26 -1.74 10.17
C PHE A 40 4.17 -1.04 9.15
N VAL A 41 3.55 -0.35 8.20
CA VAL A 41 4.19 0.59 7.26
C VAL A 41 3.38 1.88 7.24
N VAL A 42 4.06 3.02 7.27
CA VAL A 42 3.46 4.34 7.00
C VAL A 42 4.07 4.87 5.71
N HIS A 43 3.22 5.08 4.71
CA HIS A 43 3.57 5.66 3.42
C HIS A 43 2.92 7.03 3.30
N HIS A 44 3.72 8.03 2.92
CA HIS A 44 3.24 9.38 2.68
C HIS A 44 3.43 9.68 1.20
N GLU A 45 2.31 9.81 0.49
CA GLU A 45 2.26 10.09 -0.93
C GLU A 45 1.95 11.57 -1.13
N PRO A 46 2.94 12.40 -1.48
CA PRO A 46 2.66 13.75 -1.95
C PRO A 46 2.13 13.66 -3.39
N THR A 47 0.82 13.80 -3.56
CA THR A 47 0.21 13.79 -4.89
C THR A 47 0.00 15.22 -5.36
N PHE A 48 0.56 15.54 -6.53
CA PHE A 48 0.34 16.83 -7.20
C PHE A 48 -0.79 16.67 -8.22
N ALA A 49 -1.92 17.35 -8.04
CA ALA A 49 -2.97 17.40 -9.04
C ALA A 49 -3.34 18.87 -9.33
N HIS A 50 -3.16 19.30 -10.58
CA HIS A 50 -3.66 20.58 -11.11
C HIS A 50 -3.50 21.80 -10.15
N ASP A 51 -2.26 22.07 -9.73
CA ASP A 51 -1.86 23.16 -8.81
C ASP A 51 -2.24 23.01 -7.32
N GLU A 52 -2.85 21.88 -6.92
CA GLU A 52 -3.11 21.54 -5.52
C GLU A 52 -2.23 20.34 -5.07
N ILE A 53 -1.70 20.46 -3.85
CA ILE A 53 -0.94 19.37 -3.18
C ILE A 53 -1.94 18.62 -2.32
N HIS A 54 -2.34 17.42 -2.76
CA HIS A 54 -3.10 16.50 -1.91
C HIS A 54 -2.11 15.66 -1.12
N ARG A 55 -2.22 15.74 0.21
CA ARG A 55 -1.42 14.90 1.10
C ARG A 55 -2.22 13.65 1.39
N HIS A 56 -1.65 12.50 1.05
CA HIS A 56 -2.27 11.22 1.30
C HIS A 56 -1.33 10.38 2.17
N VAL A 57 -1.86 9.86 3.27
CA VAL A 57 -1.14 8.91 4.12
C VAL A 57 -1.83 7.57 4.04
N THR A 58 -1.06 6.55 3.68
CA THR A 58 -1.45 5.15 3.74
C THR A 58 -0.74 4.49 4.90
N VAL A 59 -1.48 3.85 5.80
CA VAL A 59 -0.94 3.01 6.88
C VAL A 59 -1.36 1.57 6.67
N LEU A 60 -0.39 0.68 6.59
CA LEU A 60 -0.61 -0.76 6.62
C LEU A 60 -0.33 -1.26 8.03
N ALA A 61 -1.29 -1.96 8.63
CA ALA A 61 -1.16 -2.53 9.97
C ALA A 61 -1.48 -4.03 9.91
N LEU A 62 -0.50 -4.87 10.28
CA LEU A 62 -0.65 -6.32 10.29
C LEU A 62 -1.05 -6.79 11.69
N THR A 63 -2.15 -7.54 11.79
CA THR A 63 -2.58 -8.24 12.99
C THR A 63 -2.51 -9.76 12.81
N PRO A 64 -2.75 -10.57 13.85
CA PRO A 64 -2.78 -12.03 13.71
C PRO A 64 -3.83 -12.56 12.72
N THR A 65 -4.88 -11.78 12.44
CA THR A 65 -6.02 -12.27 11.65
C THR A 65 -6.28 -11.48 10.37
N ARG A 66 -5.76 -10.25 10.25
CA ARG A 66 -6.05 -9.36 9.12
C ARG A 66 -4.92 -8.38 8.81
N LEU A 67 -4.91 -7.93 7.57
CA LEU A 67 -4.25 -6.71 7.15
C LEU A 67 -5.27 -5.57 7.28
N ILE A 68 -4.91 -4.50 7.99
CA ILE A 68 -5.67 -3.27 8.03
C ILE A 68 -4.98 -2.25 7.13
N VAL A 69 -5.74 -1.64 6.24
CA VAL A 69 -5.30 -0.57 5.34
C VAL A 69 -6.02 0.70 5.74
N GLY A 70 -5.28 1.69 6.24
CA GLY A 70 -5.84 3.00 6.55
C GLY A 70 -5.39 4.03 5.53
N HIS A 71 -6.33 4.88 5.12
CA HIS A 71 -6.10 5.99 4.22
C HIS A 71 -6.57 7.27 4.88
N THR A 72 -5.73 8.30 4.88
CA THR A 72 -6.11 9.64 5.32
C THR A 72 -5.76 10.65 4.23
N ASP A 73 -6.76 11.39 3.78
CA ASP A 73 -6.68 12.43 2.76
C ASP A 73 -7.31 13.72 3.26
N ASP A 74 -6.98 14.83 2.60
CA ASP A 74 -7.59 16.12 2.82
C ASP A 74 -8.12 16.75 1.55
N GLN A 75 -9.14 17.58 1.76
CA GLN A 75 -9.77 18.36 0.72
C GLN A 75 -10.21 19.71 1.28
N PRO A 76 -10.37 20.73 0.43
CA PRO A 76 -11.00 21.97 0.83
C PRO A 76 -12.37 21.71 1.47
N ALA A 77 -12.65 22.35 2.60
CA ALA A 77 -13.95 22.21 3.25
C ALA A 77 -15.08 22.78 2.36
N GLU A 78 -16.20 22.08 2.29
CA GLU A 78 -17.37 22.57 1.55
C GLU A 78 -18.07 23.73 2.29
N PRO A 79 -18.52 24.78 1.58
CA PRO A 79 -19.30 25.86 2.20
C PRO A 79 -20.55 25.33 2.92
N PRO A 80 -20.90 25.84 4.12
CA PRO A 80 -20.40 27.07 4.74
C PRO A 80 -19.14 26.89 5.61
N ALA A 81 -18.56 25.69 5.68
CA ALA A 81 -17.32 25.46 6.42
C ALA A 81 -16.13 26.11 5.70
N THR A 82 -15.11 26.48 6.48
CA THR A 82 -13.87 27.07 5.98
C THR A 82 -12.67 26.25 6.44
N GLY A 83 -11.59 26.26 5.66
CA GLY A 83 -10.37 25.51 5.97
C GLY A 83 -10.29 24.18 5.22
N ILE A 84 -9.70 23.19 5.88
CA ILE A 84 -9.41 21.86 5.32
C ILE A 84 -10.28 20.84 6.06
N ALA A 85 -10.95 19.96 5.31
CA ALA A 85 -11.61 18.77 5.84
C ALA A 85 -10.72 17.55 5.56
N ALA A 86 -10.46 16.74 6.58
CA ALA A 86 -9.73 15.49 6.45
C ALA A 86 -10.71 14.31 6.55
N ALA A 87 -10.54 13.32 5.68
CA ALA A 87 -11.23 12.05 5.74
C ALA A 87 -10.23 10.96 6.10
N SER A 88 -10.62 10.06 7.01
CA SER A 88 -9.84 8.86 7.31
C SER A 88 -10.73 7.64 7.17
N SER A 89 -10.28 6.67 6.39
CA SER A 89 -10.98 5.41 6.14
C SER A 89 -10.07 4.23 6.45
N THR A 90 -10.65 3.14 6.92
CA THR A 90 -9.91 1.90 7.18
C THR A 90 -10.63 0.71 6.55
N GLU A 91 -9.87 -0.16 5.92
CA GLU A 91 -10.30 -1.45 5.39
C GLU A 91 -9.66 -2.57 6.20
N SER A 92 -10.44 -3.61 6.52
CA SER A 92 -9.96 -4.81 7.22
C SER A 92 -10.05 -6.02 6.30
N VAL A 93 -8.90 -6.52 5.87
CA VAL A 93 -8.78 -7.66 4.95
C VAL A 93 -8.32 -8.89 5.74
N ALA A 94 -9.19 -9.88 5.90
CA ALA A 94 -8.81 -11.15 6.52
C ALA A 94 -7.62 -11.77 5.78
N LEU A 95 -6.61 -12.28 6.51
CA LEU A 95 -5.41 -12.84 5.90
C LEU A 95 -5.73 -14.00 4.95
N SER A 96 -6.75 -14.80 5.26
CA SER A 96 -7.24 -15.89 4.41
C SER A 96 -7.92 -15.45 3.11
N LYS A 97 -8.17 -14.15 2.92
CA LYS A 97 -8.70 -13.56 1.68
C LYS A 97 -7.61 -12.98 0.79
N ILE A 98 -6.40 -12.82 1.31
CA ILE A 98 -5.27 -12.33 0.53
C ILE A 98 -4.85 -13.45 -0.43
N GLY A 99 -5.08 -13.23 -1.72
CA GLY A 99 -4.76 -14.18 -2.78
C GLY A 99 -3.29 -14.11 -3.21
N ALA A 100 -2.70 -12.92 -3.20
CA ALA A 100 -1.30 -12.72 -3.57
C ALA A 100 -0.65 -11.56 -2.79
N VAL A 101 0.61 -11.75 -2.42
CA VAL A 101 1.47 -10.73 -1.81
C VAL A 101 2.80 -10.73 -2.56
N VAL A 102 3.01 -9.73 -3.40
CA VAL A 102 4.19 -9.61 -4.27
C VAL A 102 5.11 -8.53 -3.73
N LEU A 103 6.36 -8.91 -3.48
CA LEU A 103 7.44 -8.00 -3.11
C LEU A 103 8.42 -7.88 -4.28
N THR A 104 8.62 -6.67 -4.79
CA THR A 104 9.65 -6.38 -5.77
C THR A 104 10.70 -5.46 -5.19
N ARG A 105 11.98 -5.73 -5.48
CA ARG A 105 13.13 -4.94 -5.03
C ARG A 105 14.01 -4.60 -6.23
N VAL A 106 14.44 -3.36 -6.31
CA VAL A 106 15.32 -2.86 -7.37
C VAL A 106 16.70 -2.58 -6.78
N VAL A 107 17.74 -3.05 -7.47
CA VAL A 107 19.14 -2.81 -7.14
C VAL A 107 19.78 -2.14 -8.35
N SER A 108 20.34 -0.94 -8.16
CA SER A 108 20.87 -0.15 -9.28
C SER A 108 22.22 -0.67 -9.81
N ARG A 109 23.02 -1.35 -8.98
CA ARG A 109 24.32 -1.96 -9.33
C ARG A 109 24.37 -3.42 -8.85
N PRO A 110 23.72 -4.35 -9.58
CA PRO A 110 23.60 -5.74 -9.14
C PRO A 110 24.96 -6.45 -9.01
N GLU A 111 26.00 -6.02 -9.73
CA GLU A 111 27.36 -6.55 -9.66
C GLU A 111 28.03 -6.33 -8.29
N ASP A 112 27.61 -5.31 -7.55
CA ASP A 112 28.14 -4.96 -6.23
C ASP A 112 27.26 -5.47 -5.08
N TYR A 113 26.13 -6.12 -5.41
CA TYR A 113 25.13 -6.54 -4.44
C TYR A 113 25.71 -7.45 -3.36
N ARG A 114 25.55 -7.05 -2.10
CA ARG A 114 25.87 -7.91 -0.95
C ARG A 114 24.60 -8.29 -0.23
N ALA A 115 24.42 -9.58 0.03
CA ALA A 115 23.32 -10.07 0.84
C ALA A 115 23.31 -9.38 2.21
N GLY A 116 22.17 -8.79 2.56
CA GLY A 116 22.01 -8.01 3.79
C GLY A 116 22.57 -6.58 3.75
N GLY A 117 23.05 -6.11 2.60
CA GLY A 117 23.42 -4.71 2.37
C GLY A 117 22.22 -3.82 2.04
N THR A 118 22.44 -2.50 2.06
CA THR A 118 21.44 -1.46 1.77
C THR A 118 21.43 -1.05 0.29
N ASP A 119 21.82 -1.96 -0.62
CA ASP A 119 21.99 -1.68 -2.06
C ASP A 119 20.64 -1.61 -2.81
N VAL A 120 19.53 -1.88 -2.12
CA VAL A 120 18.17 -1.79 -2.67
C VAL A 120 17.77 -0.31 -2.78
N SER A 121 17.67 0.18 -4.01
CA SER A 121 17.30 1.57 -4.28
C SER A 121 15.81 1.82 -4.19
N GLU A 122 15.00 0.78 -4.40
CA GLU A 122 13.55 0.88 -4.41
C GLU A 122 12.90 -0.47 -4.10
N THR A 123 11.72 -0.42 -3.47
CA THR A 123 10.90 -1.59 -3.17
C THR A 123 9.43 -1.24 -3.39
N TRP A 124 8.65 -2.17 -3.93
CA TRP A 124 7.20 -2.08 -3.88
C TRP A 124 6.55 -3.37 -3.43
N LEU A 125 5.47 -3.20 -2.68
CA LEU A 125 4.55 -4.21 -2.21
C LEU A 125 3.27 -4.10 -3.03
N THR A 126 2.85 -5.20 -3.63
CA THR A 126 1.56 -5.32 -4.29
C THR A 126 0.77 -6.43 -3.61
N VAL A 127 -0.49 -6.14 -3.25
CA VAL A 127 -1.36 -7.08 -2.55
C VAL A 127 -2.69 -7.18 -3.28
N GLY A 128 -3.15 -8.40 -3.50
CA GLY A 128 -4.45 -8.70 -4.09
C GLY A 128 -5.31 -9.57 -3.18
N TRP A 129 -6.51 -9.11 -2.86
CA TRP A 129 -7.60 -9.84 -2.19
C TRP A 129 -8.91 -9.83 -3.01
N GLY A 130 -8.90 -9.20 -4.19
CA GLY A 130 -9.94 -9.27 -5.20
C GLY A 130 -11.19 -8.44 -4.87
N ALA A 131 -11.07 -7.36 -4.10
CA ALA A 131 -12.14 -6.40 -3.88
C ALA A 131 -12.40 -5.56 -5.14
N VAL A 132 -11.33 -5.21 -5.87
CA VAL A 132 -11.39 -4.50 -7.15
C VAL A 132 -10.82 -5.38 -8.26
N ARG A 133 -11.62 -5.64 -9.28
CA ARG A 133 -11.19 -6.37 -10.47
C ARG A 133 -11.64 -5.61 -11.71
N ARG A 134 -10.68 -5.29 -12.58
CA ARG A 134 -10.94 -4.67 -13.87
C ARG A 134 -10.71 -5.70 -14.97
N LEU A 135 -11.65 -5.78 -15.89
CA LEU A 135 -11.56 -6.64 -17.07
C LEU A 135 -11.26 -5.75 -18.28
N ASP A 136 -10.03 -5.83 -18.80
CA ASP A 136 -9.66 -5.16 -20.04
C ASP A 136 -9.90 -6.14 -21.19
N MET A 137 -10.74 -5.75 -22.16
CA MET A 137 -11.13 -6.60 -23.30
C MET A 137 -10.86 -5.89 -24.61
N GLU A 138 -10.39 -6.66 -25.59
CA GLU A 138 -10.25 -6.24 -26.97
C GLU A 138 -10.86 -7.28 -27.91
N GLN A 139 -11.19 -6.85 -29.13
CA GLN A 139 -11.71 -7.77 -30.14
C GLN A 139 -10.60 -8.75 -30.54
N ALA A 140 -10.89 -10.04 -30.47
CA ALA A 140 -9.96 -11.05 -30.92
C ALA A 140 -9.80 -10.96 -32.45
N SER A 141 -8.59 -11.17 -32.94
CA SER A 141 -8.27 -11.20 -34.36
C SER A 141 -7.44 -12.44 -34.70
N CYS A 142 -7.39 -12.80 -35.98
CA CYS A 142 -6.51 -13.84 -36.49
C CYS A 142 -5.45 -13.25 -37.41
N SER A 143 -4.47 -14.06 -37.81
CA SER A 143 -3.38 -13.61 -38.70
C SER A 143 -3.80 -13.39 -40.16
N ASP A 144 -5.05 -13.70 -40.51
CA ASP A 144 -5.60 -13.49 -41.85
C ASP A 144 -6.20 -12.07 -41.97
N PRO A 145 -5.62 -11.17 -42.77
CA PRO A 145 -6.09 -9.80 -42.92
C PRO A 145 -7.41 -9.68 -43.72
N GLU A 146 -7.83 -10.73 -44.42
CA GLU A 146 -9.11 -10.74 -45.17
C GLU A 146 -10.24 -11.43 -44.39
N CYS A 147 -9.99 -11.87 -43.16
CA CYS A 147 -10.99 -12.56 -42.35
C CYS A 147 -12.00 -11.58 -41.73
N GLU A 148 -13.26 -11.66 -42.17
CA GLU A 148 -14.40 -10.89 -41.62
C GLU A 148 -15.17 -11.63 -40.51
N ALA A 149 -14.66 -12.78 -40.05
CA ALA A 149 -15.33 -13.57 -39.02
C ALA A 149 -15.27 -12.90 -37.64
N ASP A 150 -16.36 -13.01 -36.87
CA ASP A 150 -16.36 -12.60 -35.46
C ASP A 150 -15.61 -13.64 -34.63
N HIS A 151 -14.44 -13.26 -34.11
CA HIS A 151 -13.62 -14.11 -33.25
C HIS A 151 -13.92 -13.88 -31.75
N GLY A 152 -14.93 -13.08 -31.42
CA GLY A 152 -15.26 -12.71 -30.06
C GLY A 152 -14.26 -11.74 -29.45
N TYR A 153 -14.11 -11.83 -28.13
CA TYR A 153 -13.23 -10.95 -27.37
C TYR A 153 -12.18 -11.77 -26.62
N THR A 154 -10.97 -11.24 -26.56
CA THR A 154 -9.93 -11.67 -25.62
C THR A 154 -9.77 -10.58 -24.56
N GLY A 155 -9.31 -10.96 -23.38
CA GLY A 155 -9.12 -9.98 -22.32
C GLY A 155 -8.22 -10.47 -21.21
N SER A 156 -7.70 -9.52 -20.44
CA SER A 156 -6.92 -9.75 -19.24
C SER A 156 -7.70 -9.27 -18.02
N LEU A 157 -7.66 -10.08 -16.96
CA LEU A 157 -8.15 -9.67 -15.64
C LEU A 157 -6.99 -9.01 -14.91
N VAL A 158 -7.15 -7.72 -14.57
CA VAL A 158 -6.19 -6.94 -13.80
C VAL A 158 -6.82 -6.61 -12.46
N GLY A 159 -6.11 -6.85 -11.36
CA GLY A 159 -6.65 -6.61 -10.04
C GLY A 159 -5.57 -6.76 -8.98
N ASP A 160 -4.84 -5.67 -8.76
CA ASP A 160 -4.11 -5.44 -7.53
C ASP A 160 -4.91 -4.43 -6.71
N ASP A 161 -5.26 -4.79 -5.48
CA ASP A 161 -6.09 -3.93 -4.62
C ASP A 161 -5.25 -2.83 -3.94
N LEU A 162 -3.97 -3.12 -3.69
CA LEU A 162 -3.04 -2.20 -3.04
C LEU A 162 -1.65 -2.30 -3.66
N THR A 163 -1.05 -1.15 -3.93
CA THR A 163 0.38 -1.03 -4.22
C THR A 163 1.00 0.06 -3.35
N VAL A 164 2.07 -0.26 -2.64
CA VAL A 164 2.89 0.71 -1.90
C VAL A 164 4.31 0.62 -2.45
N ARG A 165 4.88 1.76 -2.83
CA ARG A 165 6.21 1.86 -3.44
C ARG A 165 7.04 2.88 -2.69
N MET A 166 8.23 2.48 -2.26
CA MET A 166 9.18 3.35 -1.56
C MET A 166 10.55 3.30 -2.23
N SER A 167 11.21 4.44 -2.29
CA SER A 167 12.57 4.57 -2.83
C SER A 167 13.52 5.20 -1.82
N ALA A 168 14.79 4.82 -1.87
CA ALA A 168 15.80 5.39 -0.98
C ALA A 168 15.98 6.91 -1.21
N ALA A 169 15.71 7.38 -2.42
CA ALA A 169 15.82 8.80 -2.78
C ALA A 169 14.68 9.66 -2.23
N ALA A 170 13.44 9.13 -2.19
CA ALA A 170 12.27 9.87 -1.71
C ALA A 170 11.98 9.61 -0.22
N ASP A 171 12.07 8.35 0.20
CA ASP A 171 11.60 7.88 1.51
C ASP A 171 12.76 7.59 2.49
N GLY A 172 13.97 7.43 1.95
CA GLY A 172 15.14 7.00 2.69
C GLY A 172 15.29 5.47 2.77
N PRO A 173 16.53 4.97 2.97
CA PRO A 173 16.83 3.55 2.95
C PRO A 173 16.09 2.75 4.04
N ASP A 174 15.90 3.35 5.22
CA ASP A 174 15.23 2.69 6.34
C ASP A 174 13.76 2.35 6.02
N ARG A 175 13.07 3.20 5.26
CA ARG A 175 11.68 2.99 4.84
C ARG A 175 11.58 1.90 3.78
N VAL A 176 12.52 1.88 2.83
CA VAL A 176 12.66 0.78 1.84
C VAL A 176 12.83 -0.57 2.56
N ASP A 177 13.74 -0.63 3.53
CA ASP A 177 13.98 -1.85 4.30
C ASP A 177 12.78 -2.23 5.19
N ARG A 178 12.08 -1.25 5.77
CA ARG A 178 10.83 -1.48 6.52
C ARG A 178 9.77 -2.11 5.62
N LEU A 179 9.54 -1.56 4.42
CA LEU A 179 8.56 -2.11 3.48
C LEU A 179 8.90 -3.55 3.09
N ALA A 180 10.17 -3.85 2.82
CA ALA A 180 10.60 -5.22 2.52
C ALA A 180 10.38 -6.20 3.69
N ARG A 181 10.67 -5.76 4.93
CA ARG A 181 10.43 -6.56 6.15
C ARG A 181 8.94 -6.81 6.38
N PHE A 182 8.12 -5.77 6.29
CA PHE A 182 6.67 -5.87 6.42
C PHE A 182 6.08 -6.79 5.36
N SER A 183 6.47 -6.62 4.10
CA SER A 183 6.03 -7.47 2.98
C SER A 183 6.35 -8.94 3.23
N SER A 184 7.55 -9.23 3.74
CA SER A 184 7.96 -10.59 4.11
C SER A 184 7.14 -11.15 5.28
N ALA A 185 6.75 -10.31 6.24
CA ALA A 185 5.88 -10.72 7.34
C ALA A 185 4.46 -11.02 6.86
N LEU A 186 3.90 -10.16 6.01
CA LEU A 186 2.60 -10.36 5.38
C LEU A 186 2.56 -11.62 4.52
N GLN A 187 3.60 -11.87 3.70
CA GLN A 187 3.72 -13.09 2.90
C GLN A 187 3.64 -14.36 3.77
N ARG A 188 4.31 -14.38 4.93
CA ARG A 188 4.24 -15.52 5.85
C ARG A 188 2.87 -15.66 6.51
N ALA A 189 2.27 -14.53 6.88
CA ALA A 189 0.97 -14.51 7.57
C ALA A 189 -0.19 -14.91 6.65
N ALA A 190 -0.14 -14.55 5.37
CA ALA A 190 -1.15 -14.86 4.36
C ALA A 190 -1.00 -16.26 3.71
N ALA A 191 0.10 -16.97 3.97
CA ALA A 191 0.37 -18.28 3.37
C ALA A 191 -0.36 -19.47 4.06
N VAL A 192 -1.22 -19.20 5.05
CA VAL A 192 -1.85 -20.20 5.93
C VAL A 192 -3.33 -20.39 5.63
#